data_AF-A0A545U6W1-F1
#
_entry.id   AF-A0A545U6W1-F1
#
_cell.length_a   1.000
_cell.length_b   1.000
_cell.length_c   1.000
_cell.angle_alpha   90.00
_cell.angle_beta   90.00
_cell.angle_gamma   90.00
#
_symmetry.space_group_name_H-M   'P 1'
#
loop_
_entity.id
_entity.type
_entity.pdbx_description
1 polymer ?
#
loop_
_entity_poly.entity_id
_entity_poly.type
_entity_poly.pdbx_seq_one_letter_code
_entity_poly.pdbx_strand_id
1 'polypeptide(L)'
;MPGTSIGEFEKVGREGLVQKCKSVLAAGGTVYLGETHTSGDAREICCEILATCCVQYLCIEYDSSLQKNSSSEEILKMIDYQESGPMGHAPPVPMRTVIETCNKADTKVVLADNQLTTSKKRQRHFAKQVVKCRHRVDRAGRGVLVLIGSDHLKDVNGKVNVWRALQRIVYKGLSFVHGQWGTCRMVWQLS
;
A
#
# COMPACT_ATOMS: atom_id res chain seq x y z
N MET A 1 -30.18 10.07 -1.04
CA MET A 1 -29.34 8.88 -1.28
C MET A 1 -28.98 8.30 0.06
N PRO A 2 -29.32 7.03 0.37
CA PRO A 2 -28.95 6.41 1.63
C PRO A 2 -27.42 6.26 1.66
N GLY A 3 -26.81 6.76 2.73
CA GLY A 3 -25.37 6.73 2.92
C GLY A 3 -24.89 5.31 3.12
N THR A 4 -23.88 4.90 2.35
CA THR A 4 -23.19 3.63 2.54
C THR A 4 -22.49 3.69 3.90
N SER A 5 -23.08 3.06 4.92
CA SER A 5 -22.40 2.81 6.18
C SER A 5 -21.18 1.95 5.89
N ILE A 6 -20.01 2.42 6.27
CA ILE A 6 -18.78 1.62 6.19
C ILE A 6 -18.91 0.57 7.28
N GLY A 7 -19.06 -0.68 6.86
CA GLY A 7 -19.30 -1.80 7.75
C GLY A 7 -18.23 -1.92 8.84
N GLU A 8 -18.64 -2.47 9.97
CA GLU A 8 -17.75 -2.89 11.05
C GLU A 8 -16.56 -3.69 10.46
N PHE A 9 -15.35 -3.41 10.95
CA PHE A 9 -14.17 -4.16 10.54
C PHE A 9 -14.35 -5.63 10.94
N GLU A 10 -14.36 -6.53 9.96
CA GLU A 10 -14.37 -7.96 10.23
C GLU A 10 -13.02 -8.32 10.91
N LYS A 11 -13.08 -8.86 12.14
CA LYS A 11 -11.89 -9.43 12.79
C LYS A 11 -11.55 -10.76 12.12
N VAL A 12 -10.69 -10.70 11.11
CA VAL A 12 -10.19 -11.88 10.39
C VAL A 12 -8.86 -12.31 11.00
N GLY A 13 -8.65 -13.62 11.20
CA GLY A 13 -7.33 -14.16 11.55
C GLY A 13 -6.29 -13.87 10.45
N ARG A 14 -5.00 -13.82 10.82
CA ARG A 14 -3.88 -13.50 9.91
C ARG A 14 -3.93 -14.32 8.62
N GLU A 15 -4.14 -15.63 8.72
CA GLU A 15 -4.23 -16.52 7.56
C GLU A 15 -5.41 -16.18 6.64
N GLY A 16 -6.60 -15.96 7.19
CA GLY A 16 -7.79 -15.60 6.42
C GLY A 16 -7.63 -14.27 5.69
N LEU A 17 -6.91 -13.33 6.30
CA LEU A 17 -6.56 -12.04 5.72
C LEU A 17 -5.62 -12.20 4.52
N VAL A 18 -4.53 -12.96 4.67
CA VAL A 18 -3.59 -13.23 3.56
C VAL A 18 -4.31 -13.93 2.40
N GLN A 19 -5.17 -14.91 2.67
CA GLN A 19 -5.95 -15.57 1.61
C GLN A 19 -6.90 -14.62 0.89
N LYS A 20 -7.53 -13.68 1.61
CA LYS A 20 -8.42 -12.68 1.00
C LYS A 20 -7.63 -11.71 0.12
N CYS A 21 -6.48 -11.21 0.60
CA CYS A 21 -5.57 -10.39 -0.20
C CYS A 21 -5.11 -11.11 -1.46
N LYS A 22 -4.69 -12.37 -1.33
CA LYS A 22 -4.32 -13.23 -2.46
C LYS A 22 -5.45 -13.34 -3.48
N SER A 23 -6.68 -13.62 -3.02
CA SER A 23 -7.84 -13.75 -3.92
C SER A 23 -8.12 -12.46 -4.69
N VAL A 24 -8.04 -11.30 -4.04
CA VAL A 24 -8.25 -10.00 -4.71
C VAL A 24 -7.16 -9.72 -5.74
N LEU A 25 -5.90 -9.92 -5.34
CA LEU A 25 -4.75 -9.69 -6.19
C LEU A 25 -4.75 -10.64 -7.40
N ALA A 26 -5.09 -11.92 -7.20
CA ALA A 26 -5.21 -12.90 -8.27
C ALA A 26 -6.28 -12.52 -9.32
N ALA A 27 -7.31 -11.79 -8.92
CA ALA A 27 -8.35 -11.27 -9.82
C ALA A 27 -7.95 -9.97 -10.55
N GLY A 28 -6.71 -9.48 -10.40
CA GLY A 28 -6.27 -8.20 -10.96
C GLY A 28 -6.64 -6.97 -10.12
N GLY A 29 -7.08 -7.19 -8.88
CA GLY A 29 -7.50 -6.13 -7.97
C GLY A 29 -6.33 -5.35 -7.35
N THR A 30 -6.69 -4.43 -6.46
CA THR A 30 -5.75 -3.62 -5.67
C THR A 30 -5.98 -3.85 -4.19
N VAL A 31 -4.91 -4.06 -3.43
CA VAL A 31 -4.95 -4.17 -1.96
C VAL A 31 -4.14 -3.03 -1.35
N TYR A 32 -4.73 -2.33 -0.39
CA TYR A 32 -4.08 -1.29 0.42
C TYR A 32 -3.84 -1.83 1.82
N LEU A 33 -2.60 -1.75 2.27
CA LEU A 33 -2.11 -2.21 3.55
C LEU A 33 -1.58 -1.00 4.32
N GLY A 34 -2.27 -0.64 5.39
CA GLY A 34 -1.94 0.47 6.26
C GLY A 34 -0.89 0.07 7.27
N GLU A 35 0.30 0.67 7.20
CA GLU A 35 1.35 0.51 8.20
C GLU A 35 1.31 1.59 9.27
N THR A 36 1.56 1.21 10.52
CA THR A 36 2.03 2.15 11.53
C THR A 36 3.51 1.89 11.73
N HIS A 37 4.33 2.94 11.66
CA HIS A 37 5.78 2.83 11.76
C HIS A 37 6.30 2.20 13.07
N THR A 38 5.41 1.99 14.04
CA THR A 38 5.70 1.41 15.36
C THR A 38 5.36 -0.07 15.51
N SER A 39 4.64 -0.68 14.57
CA SER A 39 4.21 -2.09 14.64
C SER A 39 4.66 -2.83 13.38
N GLY A 40 5.41 -3.93 13.54
CA GLY A 40 5.91 -4.74 12.42
C GLY A 40 4.81 -5.40 11.58
N ASP A 41 3.60 -5.52 12.13
CA ASP A 41 2.44 -6.24 11.62
C ASP A 41 2.15 -6.06 10.12
N ALA A 42 2.15 -4.82 9.63
CA ALA A 42 1.81 -4.53 8.24
C ALA A 42 2.90 -4.99 7.26
N ARG A 43 4.18 -4.85 7.63
CA ARG A 43 5.29 -5.25 6.77
C ARG A 43 5.48 -6.76 6.75
N GLU A 44 5.24 -7.43 7.87
CA GLU A 44 5.21 -8.89 7.92
C GLU A 44 4.11 -9.47 7.01
N ILE A 45 2.88 -8.95 7.15
CA ILE A 45 1.77 -9.34 6.27
C ILE A 45 2.08 -9.01 4.80
N CYS A 46 2.73 -7.88 4.53
CA CYS A 46 3.16 -7.52 3.19
C CYS A 46 4.07 -8.61 2.60
N CYS A 47 5.08 -9.05 3.35
CA CYS A 47 5.99 -10.13 2.94
C CYS A 47 5.25 -11.45 2.69
N GLU A 48 4.30 -11.82 3.55
CA GLU A 48 3.47 -13.02 3.35
C GLU A 48 2.62 -12.93 2.08
N ILE A 49 2.00 -11.78 1.81
CA ILE A 49 1.24 -11.56 0.57
C ILE A 49 2.16 -11.62 -0.65
N LEU A 50 3.34 -11.01 -0.59
CA LEU A 50 4.33 -11.06 -1.68
C LEU A 50 4.76 -12.50 -1.99
N ALA A 51 4.94 -13.32 -0.96
CA ALA A 51 5.29 -14.74 -1.11
C ALA A 51 4.23 -15.57 -1.84
N THR A 52 2.99 -15.07 -1.98
CA THR A 52 1.95 -15.72 -2.80
C THR A 52 2.16 -15.54 -4.31
N CYS A 53 3.10 -14.69 -4.74
CA CYS A 53 3.38 -14.36 -6.13
C CYS A 53 2.20 -13.77 -6.94
N CYS A 54 1.15 -13.30 -6.23
CA CYS A 54 0.00 -12.62 -6.83
C CYS A 54 0.20 -11.11 -6.98
N VAL A 55 1.38 -10.57 -6.69
CA VAL A 55 1.66 -9.13 -6.81
C VAL A 55 2.49 -8.89 -8.07
N GLN A 56 2.05 -7.96 -8.92
CA GLN A 56 2.85 -7.47 -10.04
C GLN A 56 3.54 -6.15 -9.70
N TYR A 57 2.84 -5.27 -8.98
CA TYR A 57 3.36 -3.98 -8.52
C TYR A 57 3.16 -3.83 -7.02
N LEU A 58 4.23 -3.45 -6.31
CA LEU A 58 4.16 -2.94 -4.95
C LEU A 58 4.36 -1.42 -4.98
N CYS A 59 3.34 -0.65 -4.60
CA CYS A 59 3.44 0.79 -4.42
C CYS A 59 3.75 1.13 -2.95
N ILE A 60 4.80 1.91 -2.70
CA ILE A 60 5.21 2.32 -1.35
C ILE A 60 5.28 3.85 -1.21
N GLU A 61 5.10 4.33 0.01
CA GLU A 61 5.12 5.76 0.37
C GLU A 61 6.54 6.35 0.47
N TYR A 62 7.31 6.21 -0.60
CA TYR A 62 8.65 6.78 -0.74
C TYR A 62 8.71 7.67 -1.97
N ASP A 63 9.61 8.66 -1.95
CA ASP A 63 9.66 9.70 -2.97
C ASP A 63 9.97 9.14 -4.37
N SER A 64 9.03 9.35 -5.29
CA SER A 64 9.12 8.93 -6.69
C SER A 64 10.24 9.64 -7.47
N SER A 65 10.76 10.76 -6.96
CA SER A 65 11.91 11.45 -7.57
C SER A 65 13.17 10.56 -7.60
N LEU A 66 13.32 9.69 -6.59
CA LEU A 66 14.47 8.79 -6.45
C LEU A 66 14.54 7.75 -7.57
N GLN A 67 13.39 7.35 -8.10
CA GLN A 67 13.31 6.31 -9.13
C GLN A 67 13.83 6.73 -10.51
N LYS A 68 13.97 8.03 -10.78
CA LYS A 68 14.37 8.51 -12.11
C LYS A 68 15.88 8.53 -12.34
N ASN A 69 16.65 8.69 -11.27
CA ASN A 69 18.08 9.02 -11.35
C ASN A 69 18.96 8.09 -10.50
N SER A 70 18.39 7.06 -9.88
CA SER A 70 19.11 6.20 -8.94
C SER A 70 18.99 4.73 -9.33
N SER A 71 20.08 4.00 -9.14
CA SER A 71 20.12 2.54 -9.17
C SER A 71 19.30 1.94 -8.02
N SER A 72 18.97 0.65 -8.13
CA SER A 72 18.26 -0.07 -7.07
C SER A 72 19.02 -0.04 -5.74
N GLU A 73 20.35 -0.11 -5.77
CA GLU A 73 21.18 -0.08 -4.57
C GLU A 73 21.18 1.32 -3.91
N GLU A 74 21.20 2.38 -4.70
CA GLU A 74 21.08 3.75 -4.18
C GLU A 74 19.69 3.98 -3.54
N ILE A 75 18.62 3.48 -4.16
CA ILE A 75 17.28 3.53 -3.59
C ILE A 75 17.25 2.82 -2.24
N LEU A 76 17.83 1.61 -2.13
CA LEU A 76 17.90 0.87 -0.87
C LEU A 76 18.68 1.62 0.21
N LYS A 77 19.85 2.19 -0.13
CA LYS A 77 20.63 3.00 0.82
C LYS A 77 19.87 4.22 1.32
N MET A 78 19.11 4.87 0.45
CA MET A 78 18.28 6.02 0.84
C MET A 78 17.12 5.61 1.75
N ILE A 79 16.50 4.46 1.49
CA ILE A 79 15.46 3.90 2.35
C ILE A 79 16.04 3.58 3.73
N ASP A 80 17.18 2.89 3.81
CA ASP A 80 17.84 2.58 5.08
C ASP A 80 18.20 3.86 5.85
N TYR A 81 18.68 4.89 5.15
CA TYR A 81 18.97 6.19 5.75
C TYR A 81 17.72 6.86 6.33
N GLN A 82 16.59 6.81 5.62
CA GLN A 82 15.32 7.35 6.11
C GLN A 82 14.79 6.59 7.33
N GLU A 83 14.94 5.26 7.36
CA GLU A 83 14.48 4.42 8.49
C GLU A 83 15.39 4.53 9.72
N SER A 84 16.67 4.86 9.55
CA SER A 84 17.65 5.04 10.63
C SER A 84 17.78 6.49 11.13
N GLY A 85 17.08 7.44 10.50
CA GLY A 85 17.13 8.85 10.87
C GLY A 85 16.50 9.17 12.24
N PRO A 86 16.64 10.42 12.75
CA PRO A 86 16.09 10.83 14.06
C PRO A 86 14.56 10.75 14.18
N MET A 87 13.88 10.77 13.02
CA MET A 87 12.44 10.58 12.87
C MET A 87 12.09 9.16 12.37
N GLY A 88 13.11 8.34 12.14
CA GLY A 88 12.97 6.95 11.73
C GLY A 88 12.52 6.12 12.91
N HIS A 89 11.39 5.44 12.75
CA HIS A 89 11.01 4.40 13.68
C HIS A 89 11.72 3.14 13.21
N ALA A 90 12.64 2.58 14.00
CA ALA A 90 13.28 1.30 13.70
C ALA A 90 12.21 0.20 13.68
N PRO A 91 11.66 -0.13 12.50
CA PRO A 91 10.52 -1.01 12.43
C PRO A 91 11.03 -2.45 12.60
N PRO A 92 10.26 -3.35 13.24
CA PRO A 92 10.69 -4.75 13.40
C PRO A 92 11.04 -5.44 12.07
N VAL A 93 10.38 -5.02 10.98
CA VAL A 93 10.70 -5.42 9.61
C VAL A 93 11.17 -4.20 8.82
N PRO A 94 12.45 -4.14 8.41
CA PRO A 94 12.96 -3.07 7.55
C PRO A 94 12.33 -3.07 6.15
N MET A 95 12.21 -1.91 5.52
CA MET A 95 11.65 -1.83 4.16
C MET A 95 12.56 -2.52 3.13
N ARG A 96 13.87 -2.56 3.39
CA ARG A 96 14.83 -3.37 2.63
C ARG A 96 14.38 -4.83 2.51
N THR A 97 13.91 -5.44 3.60
CA THR A 97 13.41 -6.83 3.61
C THR A 97 12.18 -7.00 2.73
N VAL A 98 11.26 -6.03 2.73
CA VAL A 98 10.08 -6.02 1.84
C VAL A 98 10.50 -5.95 0.37
N ILE A 99 11.47 -5.09 0.03
CA ILE A 99 11.99 -4.93 -1.34
C ILE A 99 12.72 -6.19 -1.82
N GLU A 100 13.53 -6.80 -0.96
CA GLU A 100 14.19 -8.08 -1.26
C GLU A 100 13.17 -9.20 -1.50
N THR A 101 12.06 -9.20 -0.76
CA THR A 101 10.95 -10.15 -0.98
C THR A 101 10.27 -9.89 -2.32
N CYS A 102 10.13 -8.63 -2.76
CA CYS A 102 9.63 -8.30 -4.10
C CYS A 102 10.51 -8.89 -5.20
N ASN A 103 11.83 -8.84 -5.05
CA ASN A 103 12.76 -9.42 -6.03
C ASN A 103 12.57 -10.93 -6.15
N LYS A 104 12.42 -11.64 -5.03
CA LYS A 104 12.15 -13.09 -5.01
C LYS A 104 10.79 -13.44 -5.63
N ALA A 105 9.80 -12.56 -5.49
CA ALA A 105 8.44 -12.74 -6.01
C ALA A 105 8.25 -12.22 -7.45
N ASP A 106 9.31 -11.72 -8.11
CA ASP A 106 9.23 -11.03 -9.41
C ASP A 106 8.15 -9.94 -9.42
N THR A 107 8.16 -9.11 -8.36
CA THR A 107 7.28 -7.97 -8.14
C THR A 107 8.04 -6.67 -8.38
N LYS A 108 7.45 -5.75 -9.14
CA LYS A 108 8.05 -4.43 -9.41
C LYS A 108 7.71 -3.44 -8.30
N VAL A 109 8.74 -2.86 -7.68
CA VAL A 109 8.58 -1.81 -6.67
C VAL A 109 8.36 -0.46 -7.35
N VAL A 110 7.39 0.31 -6.85
CA VAL A 110 7.05 1.66 -7.31
C VAL A 110 7.08 2.61 -6.12
N LEU A 111 7.99 3.57 -6.15
CA LEU A 111 8.00 4.67 -5.20
C LEU A 111 6.87 5.63 -5.64
N ALA A 112 5.77 5.65 -4.90
CA ALA A 112 4.53 6.26 -5.37
C ALA A 112 4.35 7.70 -4.87
N ASP A 113 5.18 8.16 -3.95
CA ASP A 113 4.98 9.43 -3.27
C ASP A 113 5.64 10.62 -3.98
N ASN A 114 5.27 11.85 -3.63
CA ASN A 114 5.93 13.06 -4.08
C ASN A 114 6.09 14.05 -2.93
N GLN A 115 7.22 13.94 -2.24
CA GLN A 115 7.53 14.72 -1.04
C GLN A 115 7.77 16.20 -1.32
N LEU A 116 7.96 16.59 -2.58
CA LEU A 116 8.17 17.99 -3.00
C LEU A 116 6.87 18.80 -3.09
N THR A 117 5.71 18.21 -2.79
CA THR A 117 4.40 18.84 -2.99
C THR A 117 3.54 18.89 -1.73
N THR A 118 2.60 19.83 -1.69
CA THR A 118 1.65 19.96 -0.59
C THR A 118 0.77 18.73 -0.44
N SER A 119 0.25 18.51 0.77
CA SER A 119 -0.50 17.30 1.16
C SER A 119 -1.51 16.84 0.10
N LYS A 120 -2.39 17.69 -0.40
CA LYS A 120 -3.41 17.34 -1.42
C LYS A 120 -2.83 16.96 -2.79
N LYS A 121 -1.76 17.62 -3.25
CA LYS A 121 -1.11 17.31 -4.53
C LYS A 121 -0.35 15.98 -4.44
N ARG A 122 0.33 15.75 -3.31
CA ARG A 122 1.06 14.52 -2.98
C ARG A 122 0.17 13.28 -3.10
N GLN A 123 -1.04 13.30 -2.55
CA GLN A 123 -1.99 12.17 -2.62
C GLN A 123 -2.54 11.94 -4.03
N ARG A 124 -2.85 13.02 -4.75
CA ARG A 124 -3.31 12.87 -6.15
C ARG A 124 -2.21 12.24 -6.99
N HIS A 125 -0.95 12.57 -6.72
CA HIS A 125 0.19 11.93 -7.37
C HIS A 125 0.26 10.45 -7.00
N PHE A 126 0.23 10.13 -5.70
CA PHE A 126 0.24 8.75 -5.23
C PHE A 126 -0.88 7.90 -5.85
N ALA A 127 -2.13 8.40 -5.78
CA ALA A 127 -3.28 7.72 -6.38
C ALA A 127 -3.10 7.51 -7.89
N LYS A 128 -2.57 8.50 -8.60
CA LYS A 128 -2.26 8.37 -10.03
C LYS A 128 -1.21 7.30 -10.31
N GLN A 129 -0.20 7.14 -9.45
CA GLN A 129 0.79 6.07 -9.60
C GLN A 129 0.15 4.70 -9.42
N VAL A 130 -0.69 4.52 -8.40
CA VAL A 130 -1.42 3.26 -8.19
C VAL A 130 -2.33 2.94 -9.38
N VAL A 131 -3.09 3.92 -9.88
CA VAL A 131 -3.95 3.76 -11.07
C VAL A 131 -3.14 3.39 -12.31
N LYS A 132 -1.98 4.04 -12.53
CA LYS A 132 -1.07 3.67 -13.62
C LYS A 132 -0.57 2.23 -13.49
N CYS A 133 -0.24 1.77 -12.29
CA CYS A 133 0.18 0.38 -12.05
C CYS A 133 -0.96 -0.57 -12.40
N ARG A 134 -2.19 -0.28 -11.94
CA ARG A 134 -3.38 -1.10 -12.25
C ARG A 134 -3.61 -1.23 -13.76
N HIS A 135 -3.54 -0.14 -14.51
CA HIS A 135 -3.68 -0.18 -15.98
C HIS A 135 -2.54 -0.90 -16.71
N ARG A 136 -1.42 -1.18 -16.03
CA ARG A 136 -0.25 -1.88 -16.57
C ARG A 136 -0.15 -3.32 -16.08
N VAL A 137 -1.08 -3.79 -15.24
CA VAL A 137 -1.17 -5.21 -14.89
C VAL A 137 -1.51 -5.97 -16.16
N ASP A 138 -0.59 -6.82 -16.57
CA ASP A 138 -0.65 -7.59 -17.82
C ASP A 138 -0.46 -9.10 -17.58
N ARG A 139 -0.05 -9.50 -16.37
CA ARG A 139 0.09 -10.90 -15.98
C ARG A 139 -1.18 -11.38 -15.29
N ALA A 140 -1.83 -12.38 -15.89
CA ALA A 140 -2.97 -13.05 -15.28
C ALA A 140 -2.60 -13.59 -13.88
N GLY A 141 -3.55 -13.53 -12.94
CA GLY A 141 -3.32 -13.99 -11.57
C GLY A 141 -2.53 -13.01 -10.70
N ARG A 142 -2.32 -11.76 -11.15
CA ARG A 142 -1.58 -10.74 -10.39
C ARG A 142 -2.29 -9.40 -10.32
N GLY A 143 -2.01 -8.64 -9.27
CA GLY A 143 -2.60 -7.31 -9.02
C GLY A 143 -1.61 -6.30 -8.45
N VAL A 144 -2.15 -5.26 -7.81
CA VAL A 144 -1.37 -4.17 -7.19
C VAL A 144 -1.49 -4.23 -5.67
N LEU A 145 -0.37 -4.34 -4.97
CA LEU A 145 -0.31 -4.16 -3.52
C LEU A 145 0.20 -2.75 -3.22
N VAL A 146 -0.37 -2.10 -2.22
CA VAL A 146 -0.01 -0.76 -1.78
C VAL A 146 0.30 -0.80 -0.31
N LEU A 147 1.52 -0.46 0.08
CA LEU A 147 1.92 -0.29 1.48
C LEU A 147 2.04 1.20 1.77
N ILE A 148 1.23 1.70 2.70
CA ILE A 148 1.06 3.14 2.95
C ILE A 148 0.84 3.39 4.43
N GLY A 149 1.22 4.56 4.96
CA GLY A 149 0.90 4.91 6.35
C GLY A 149 -0.59 4.77 6.67
N SER A 150 -0.92 4.20 7.82
CA SER A 150 -2.29 3.87 8.19
C SER A 150 -3.19 5.11 8.24
N ASP A 151 -2.64 6.28 8.58
CA ASP A 151 -3.32 7.58 8.62
C ASP A 151 -3.94 7.96 7.27
N HIS A 152 -3.38 7.47 6.17
CA HIS A 152 -3.95 7.65 4.82
C HIS A 152 -5.24 6.85 4.61
N LEU A 153 -5.48 5.84 5.46
CA LEU A 153 -6.69 5.01 5.49
C LEU A 153 -7.67 5.45 6.59
N LYS A 154 -7.27 6.33 7.52
CA LYS A 154 -8.07 6.76 8.68
C LYS A 154 -8.96 7.98 8.39
N ASP A 155 -9.81 7.99 7.36
CA ASP A 155 -11.03 8.82 7.39
C ASP A 155 -11.85 8.73 6.11
N VAL A 156 -13.05 8.14 6.18
CA VAL A 156 -14.05 8.28 5.10
C VAL A 156 -15.23 9.16 5.56
N ASN A 157 -15.41 9.34 6.88
CA ASN A 157 -16.56 10.03 7.47
C ASN A 157 -16.22 11.29 8.30
N GLY A 158 -14.95 11.60 8.59
CA GLY A 158 -14.54 12.79 9.35
C GLY A 158 -14.37 14.07 8.53
N LYS A 159 -14.50 15.21 9.21
CA LYS A 159 -14.33 16.59 8.69
C LYS A 159 -12.87 16.96 8.39
N VAL A 160 -11.91 16.04 8.53
CA VAL A 160 -10.49 16.30 8.28
C VAL A 160 -10.16 16.00 6.81
N ASN A 161 -10.01 17.07 6.04
CA ASN A 161 -9.99 17.10 4.57
C ASN A 161 -8.74 16.51 3.91
N VAL A 162 -7.85 15.84 4.63
CA VAL A 162 -6.51 15.62 4.10
C VAL A 162 -6.55 14.52 3.04
N TRP A 163 -7.02 13.28 3.25
CA TRP A 163 -6.84 12.15 2.30
C TRP A 163 -8.04 11.77 1.39
N ARG A 164 -9.06 12.63 1.31
CA ARG A 164 -10.25 12.44 0.45
C ARG A 164 -9.95 12.33 -1.05
N ALA A 165 -8.78 12.77 -1.52
CA ALA A 165 -8.45 12.73 -2.96
C ALA A 165 -8.00 11.34 -3.42
N LEU A 166 -7.17 10.65 -2.62
CA LEU A 166 -6.85 9.24 -2.85
C LEU A 166 -8.14 8.44 -2.86
N GLN A 167 -9.02 8.75 -1.91
CA GLN A 167 -10.32 8.13 -1.82
C GLN A 167 -11.23 8.42 -3.02
N ARG A 168 -11.42 9.66 -3.43
CA ARG A 168 -12.30 9.96 -4.58
C ARG A 168 -11.78 9.48 -5.93
N ILE A 169 -10.46 9.29 -6.08
CA ILE A 169 -9.85 8.83 -7.33
C ILE A 169 -9.83 7.30 -7.39
N VAL A 170 -9.57 6.64 -6.26
CA VAL A 170 -9.54 5.18 -6.14
C VAL A 170 -10.92 4.59 -5.87
N TYR A 171 -11.82 5.29 -5.16
CA TYR A 171 -13.07 4.75 -4.59
C TYR A 171 -14.33 5.14 -5.36
N LYS A 172 -14.21 5.80 -6.52
CA LYS A 172 -15.40 6.16 -7.30
C LYS A 172 -15.97 4.89 -7.97
N GLY A 173 -17.09 4.40 -7.46
CA GLY A 173 -17.88 3.31 -8.06
C GLY A 173 -17.45 1.88 -7.68
N LEU A 174 -16.76 1.71 -6.55
CA LEU A 174 -16.13 0.43 -6.18
C LEU A 174 -16.56 -0.05 -4.79
N SER A 175 -16.73 -1.35 -4.65
CA SER A 175 -17.02 -2.02 -3.37
C SER A 175 -15.73 -2.21 -2.59
N PHE A 176 -15.69 -1.69 -1.37
CA PHE A 176 -14.57 -1.86 -0.44
C PHE A 176 -15.01 -2.68 0.75
N VAL A 177 -14.18 -3.64 1.14
CA VAL A 177 -14.31 -4.29 2.44
C VAL A 177 -13.10 -3.91 3.26
N HIS A 178 -13.35 -3.63 4.54
CA HIS A 178 -12.36 -3.16 5.49
C HIS A 178 -12.00 -4.33 6.41
N GLY A 179 -10.70 -4.61 6.54
CA GLY A 179 -10.18 -5.58 7.49
C GLY A 179 -9.24 -4.92 8.48
N GLN A 180 -9.13 -5.47 9.69
CA GLN A 180 -8.14 -5.05 10.67
C GLN A 180 -7.49 -6.28 11.32
N TRP A 181 -6.17 -6.30 11.37
CA TRP A 181 -5.39 -7.24 12.17
C TRP A 181 -4.33 -6.47 12.95
N GLY A 182 -4.33 -6.60 14.28
CA GLY A 182 -3.52 -5.74 15.15
C GLY A 182 -3.82 -4.25 14.91
N THR A 183 -2.77 -3.47 14.64
CA THR A 183 -2.85 -2.05 14.24
C THR A 183 -3.00 -1.86 12.72
N CYS A 184 -2.83 -2.92 11.95
CA CYS A 184 -2.85 -2.88 10.50
C CYS A 184 -4.28 -2.77 9.98
N ARG A 185 -4.53 -1.74 9.16
CA ARG A 185 -5.82 -1.52 8.48
C ARG A 185 -5.67 -1.90 7.02
N MET A 186 -6.65 -2.59 6.45
CA MET A 186 -6.66 -2.87 5.03
C MET A 186 -7.94 -2.43 4.36
N VAL A 187 -7.76 -2.08 3.10
CA VAL A 187 -8.82 -1.77 2.16
C VAL A 187 -8.49 -2.49 0.86
N TRP A 188 -9.44 -3.21 0.29
CA TRP A 188 -9.22 -3.87 -1.00
C TRP A 188 -10.30 -3.54 -2.00
N GLN A 189 -9.90 -3.52 -3.27
CA GLN A 189 -10.69 -3.13 -4.42
C GLN A 189 -10.77 -4.31 -5.40
N LEU A 190 -11.99 -4.75 -5.69
CA LEU A 190 -12.27 -5.77 -6.70
C LEU A 190 -12.12 -5.21 -8.13
N SER A 191 -11.81 -6.09 -9.09
CA SER A 191 -11.59 -5.74 -10.50
C SER A 191 -12.84 -5.21 -11.19
#